data_AF-A0AB37NH36-F1
#
_entry.id   AF-A0AB37NH36-F1
#
_cell.length_a   1.000
_cell.length_b   1.000
_cell.length_c   1.000
_cell.angle_alpha   90.00
_cell.angle_beta   90.00
_cell.angle_gamma   90.00
#
_symmetry.space_group_name_H-M   'P 1'
#
loop_
_entity.id
_entity.type
_entity.pdbx_description
1 polymer ?
#
loop_
_entity_poly.entity_id
_entity_poly.type
_entity_poly.pdbx_seq_one_letter_code
_entity_poly.pdbx_strand_id
1 'polypeptide(L)'
;MEQAPQAIQVSFSTRQYFNFLRFLSKITICSQIFSFSIVPYFEKVFFGKINVEQVFLCYDYGTKKGGGHVLDKLDNYIMTILEKSITPRKLPFLHTVLAGRRTGQAVQDIHLFQMQHLFGLVPNLKASYLEKRISELVHQGSILSTENGYVTQGQLVAMFENDYPNFQGFTFQGQAFAFFAHLRLAVQVVSNIHHHESYYLPVIRDKKVQQFIKHWVKHRDKSNLANQLYGELVAWMNKLAVARPAFLVERFSGGELMGYTTEQIASKYQVEKWDVYFEVLHEVHRLLIAMKKNPEEWPILASLVPDELNGLTSSAMQTYVLWQNGADLEAIERIRNLKKSTIHDHFVEIRATLKEANVPYLPEETIIQTIITKKWNLLREIKAEFPDLDYYQIRLAVVSREGKQ
;
A
#
# COMPACT_ATOMS: atom_id res chain seq x y z
N MET A 1 -7.12 4.00 64.53
CA MET A 1 -6.17 2.97 64.06
C MET A 1 -6.97 1.96 63.27
N GLU A 2 -7.09 2.19 61.98
CA GLU A 2 -7.94 1.41 61.07
C GLU A 2 -7.00 0.60 60.17
N GLN A 3 -7.15 -0.73 60.19
CA GLN A 3 -6.30 -1.68 59.47
C GLN A 3 -6.67 -1.71 57.99
N ALA A 4 -5.66 -1.56 57.12
CA ALA A 4 -5.81 -1.70 55.68
C ALA A 4 -6.02 -3.18 55.29
N PRO A 5 -6.85 -3.49 54.26
CA PRO A 5 -7.02 -4.85 53.78
C PRO A 5 -5.79 -5.36 53.01
N GLN A 6 -5.37 -6.58 53.34
CA GLN A 6 -4.27 -7.31 52.70
C GLN A 6 -4.61 -7.67 51.24
N ALA A 7 -3.68 -7.40 50.32
CA ALA A 7 -3.76 -7.83 48.94
C ALA A 7 -3.58 -9.36 48.85
N ILE A 8 -4.58 -10.06 48.32
CA ILE A 8 -4.48 -11.48 47.97
C ILE A 8 -3.71 -11.59 46.65
N GLN A 9 -2.45 -12.04 46.72
CA GLN A 9 -1.71 -12.49 45.55
C GLN A 9 -2.30 -13.82 45.07
N VAL A 10 -2.99 -13.80 43.93
CA VAL A 10 -3.35 -15.03 43.21
C VAL A 10 -2.28 -15.31 42.16
N SER A 11 -1.34 -16.21 42.47
CA SER A 11 -0.39 -16.74 41.50
C SER A 11 -1.03 -17.89 40.72
N PHE A 12 -1.25 -17.72 39.42
CA PHE A 12 -1.61 -18.85 38.56
C PHE A 12 -0.35 -19.59 38.12
N SER A 13 -0.36 -20.92 38.28
CA SER A 13 0.68 -21.77 37.66
C SER A 13 0.54 -21.71 36.13
N THR A 14 1.65 -21.81 35.40
CA THR A 14 1.70 -21.78 33.93
C THR A 14 0.68 -22.73 33.28
N ARG A 15 0.41 -23.87 33.93
CA ARG A 15 -0.56 -24.88 33.48
C ARG A 15 -2.02 -24.43 33.60
N GLN A 16 -2.38 -23.62 34.58
CA GLN A 16 -3.72 -23.05 34.73
C GLN A 16 -3.99 -21.92 33.73
N TYR A 17 -2.96 -21.12 33.40
CA TYR A 17 -3.04 -20.12 32.33
C TYR A 17 -3.27 -20.77 30.96
N PHE A 18 -2.55 -21.86 30.65
CA PHE A 18 -2.77 -22.62 29.41
C PHE A 18 -4.17 -23.23 29.32
N ASN A 19 -4.72 -23.74 30.44
CA ASN A 19 -6.09 -24.28 30.45
C ASN A 19 -7.16 -23.18 30.31
N PHE A 20 -6.92 -21.99 30.84
CA PHE A 20 -7.79 -20.82 30.67
C PHE A 20 -7.80 -20.34 29.21
N LEU A 21 -6.65 -20.29 28.55
CA LEU A 21 -6.55 -19.95 27.12
C LEU A 21 -7.22 -21.00 26.22
N ARG A 22 -7.11 -22.29 26.57
CA ARG A 22 -7.78 -23.39 25.85
C ARG A 22 -9.31 -23.38 26.02
N PHE A 23 -9.80 -22.74 27.09
CA PHE A 23 -11.22 -22.50 27.32
C PHE A 23 -11.73 -21.30 26.50
N LEU A 24 -10.92 -20.25 26.36
CA LEU A 24 -11.24 -19.07 25.54
C LEU A 24 -11.24 -19.35 24.03
N SER A 25 -10.45 -20.31 23.54
CA SER A 25 -10.44 -20.69 22.11
C SER A 25 -11.70 -21.41 21.62
N LYS A 26 -12.65 -21.71 22.52
CA LYS A 26 -13.96 -22.33 22.19
C LYS A 26 -15.13 -21.34 22.20
N ILE A 27 -14.91 -20.08 22.54
CA ILE A 27 -15.97 -19.06 22.62
C ILE A 27 -15.60 -17.92 21.68
N THR A 28 -16.58 -17.41 20.94
CA THR A 28 -16.47 -16.28 20.01
C THR A 28 -16.02 -15.00 20.73
N ILE A 29 -14.71 -14.87 20.97
CA ILE A 29 -14.04 -13.77 21.68
C ILE A 29 -12.92 -13.26 20.77
N CYS A 30 -13.27 -12.77 19.58
CA CYS A 30 -12.26 -12.21 18.68
C CYS A 30 -11.89 -10.76 19.08
N SER A 31 -12.85 -9.93 19.51
CA SER A 31 -12.56 -8.51 19.82
C SER A 31 -11.73 -8.31 21.10
N GLN A 32 -11.91 -9.11 22.15
CA GLN A 32 -11.16 -8.94 23.40
C GLN A 32 -9.73 -9.50 23.31
N ILE A 33 -9.49 -10.62 22.61
CA ILE A 33 -8.14 -11.20 22.44
C ILE A 33 -7.21 -10.25 21.67
N PHE A 34 -7.75 -9.50 20.69
CA PHE A 34 -7.02 -8.47 19.93
C PHE A 34 -6.50 -7.33 20.81
N SER A 35 -7.29 -6.91 21.80
CA SER A 35 -6.90 -5.84 22.74
C SER A 35 -5.76 -6.27 23.67
N PHE A 36 -5.70 -7.56 24.03
CA PHE A 36 -4.73 -8.09 25.01
C PHE A 36 -3.28 -8.18 24.47
N SER A 37 -3.06 -8.20 23.15
CA SER A 37 -1.71 -8.33 22.58
C SER A 37 -1.16 -7.08 21.88
N ILE A 38 -2.02 -6.21 21.33
CA ILE A 38 -1.53 -5.02 20.62
C ILE A 38 -1.07 -3.93 21.60
N VAL A 39 -1.85 -3.74 22.65
CA VAL A 39 -1.64 -2.71 23.68
C VAL A 39 -0.29 -2.89 24.39
N PRO A 40 0.09 -4.09 24.88
CA PRO A 40 1.38 -4.26 25.54
C PRO A 40 2.60 -4.00 24.64
N TYR A 41 2.52 -4.30 23.34
CA TYR A 41 3.61 -4.01 22.42
C TYR A 41 3.76 -2.50 22.23
N PHE A 42 2.66 -1.79 21.96
CA PHE A 42 2.72 -0.34 21.85
C PHE A 42 3.13 0.33 23.16
N GLU A 43 2.69 -0.18 24.31
CA GLU A 43 3.12 0.32 25.61
C GLU A 43 4.62 0.09 25.86
N LYS A 44 5.19 -1.01 25.37
CA LYS A 44 6.65 -1.19 25.40
C LYS A 44 7.34 -0.18 24.49
N VAL A 45 6.85 -0.05 23.25
CA VAL A 45 7.43 0.87 22.25
C VAL A 45 7.40 2.30 22.78
N PHE A 46 6.27 2.77 23.30
CA PHE A 46 6.12 4.18 23.66
C PHE A 46 6.51 4.51 25.10
N PHE A 47 6.39 3.56 26.04
CA PHE A 47 6.47 3.86 27.47
C PHE A 47 7.40 2.93 28.26
N GLY A 48 7.96 1.87 27.66
CA GLY A 48 8.91 0.94 28.32
C GLY A 48 8.33 0.18 29.51
N LYS A 49 7.00 0.14 29.66
CA LYS A 49 6.33 -0.31 30.89
C LYS A 49 6.26 -1.84 31.06
N ILE A 50 6.64 -2.65 30.06
CA ILE A 50 6.40 -4.10 30.06
C ILE A 50 7.59 -4.90 29.52
N ASN A 51 7.93 -5.99 30.22
CA ASN A 51 8.83 -7.02 29.72
C ASN A 51 8.09 -7.84 28.64
N VAL A 52 8.21 -7.43 27.38
CA VAL A 52 7.56 -8.11 26.23
C VAL A 52 8.32 -9.38 25.90
N GLU A 53 8.23 -10.37 26.77
CA GLU A 53 8.34 -11.75 26.35
C GLU A 53 6.94 -12.18 25.90
N GLN A 54 6.80 -12.40 24.58
CA GLN A 54 5.77 -13.28 24.02
C GLN A 54 4.32 -12.75 23.97
N VAL A 55 4.14 -11.47 23.63
CA VAL A 55 2.81 -10.83 23.51
C VAL A 55 1.95 -11.37 22.34
N PHE A 56 2.55 -11.98 21.31
CA PHE A 56 1.83 -12.54 20.15
C PHE A 56 1.99 -14.06 19.98
N LEU A 57 2.52 -14.77 20.97
CA LEU A 57 2.84 -16.19 20.84
C LEU A 57 1.65 -17.12 20.59
N CYS A 58 0.43 -16.64 20.80
CA CYS A 58 -0.77 -17.46 20.71
C CYS A 58 -1.49 -17.34 19.36
N TYR A 59 -1.02 -16.52 18.42
CA TYR A 59 -1.66 -16.39 17.12
C TYR A 59 -1.11 -17.43 16.13
N ASP A 60 -1.88 -18.50 15.93
CA ASP A 60 -1.73 -19.36 14.77
C ASP A 60 -2.43 -18.69 13.58
N TYR A 61 -1.65 -18.01 12.73
CA TYR A 61 -2.17 -17.38 11.51
C TYR A 61 -2.36 -18.38 10.35
N GLY A 62 -2.25 -19.69 10.63
CA GLY A 62 -2.29 -20.78 9.66
C GLY A 62 -0.95 -20.94 8.96
N THR A 63 -0.44 -22.18 8.94
CA THR A 63 0.79 -22.52 8.24
C THR A 63 0.52 -22.80 6.76
N LYS A 64 1.19 -22.08 5.86
CA LYS A 64 1.28 -22.43 4.43
C LYS A 64 2.62 -23.06 4.05
N LYS A 65 3.38 -23.56 5.04
CA LYS A 65 4.61 -24.33 4.76
C LYS A 65 4.28 -25.79 4.45
N GLY A 66 3.68 -26.02 3.29
CA GLY A 66 3.61 -27.35 2.67
C GLY A 66 4.81 -27.54 1.75
N GLY A 67 5.54 -28.66 1.90
CA GLY A 67 6.58 -29.05 0.94
C GLY A 67 5.99 -29.26 -0.45
N GLY A 68 6.50 -28.52 -1.43
CA GLY A 68 5.93 -28.26 -2.75
C GLY A 68 5.89 -26.75 -2.98
N HIS A 69 6.10 -26.26 -4.20
CA HIS A 69 6.10 -24.81 -4.44
C HIS A 69 4.66 -24.28 -4.36
N VAL A 70 4.20 -23.95 -3.15
CA VAL A 70 2.89 -23.36 -2.89
C VAL A 70 2.87 -21.94 -3.47
N LEU A 71 1.86 -21.61 -4.26
CA LEU A 71 1.64 -20.25 -4.77
C LEU A 71 1.48 -19.27 -3.60
N ASP A 72 2.32 -18.23 -3.57
CA ASP A 72 2.20 -17.17 -2.58
C ASP A 72 1.43 -15.95 -3.13
N LYS A 73 1.30 -14.89 -2.33
CA LYS A 73 0.52 -13.71 -2.72
C LYS A 73 1.10 -12.94 -3.91
N LEU A 74 2.42 -12.97 -4.13
CA LEU A 74 2.98 -12.35 -5.33
C LEU A 74 2.56 -13.12 -6.58
N ASP A 75 2.54 -14.43 -6.51
CA ASP A 75 2.14 -15.28 -7.63
C ASP A 75 0.67 -15.05 -7.97
N ASN A 76 -0.19 -15.01 -6.95
CA ASN A 76 -1.61 -14.65 -7.09
C ASN A 76 -1.78 -13.27 -7.73
N TYR A 77 -1.02 -12.28 -7.28
CA TYR A 77 -1.06 -10.93 -7.82
C TYR A 77 -0.66 -10.89 -9.32
N ILE A 78 0.43 -11.58 -9.69
CA ILE A 78 0.87 -11.69 -11.09
C ILE A 78 -0.23 -12.30 -11.96
N MET A 79 -0.85 -13.40 -11.50
CA MET A 79 -1.92 -14.07 -12.24
C MET A 79 -3.16 -13.19 -12.37
N THR A 80 -3.55 -12.45 -11.32
CA THR A 80 -4.66 -11.48 -11.40
C THR A 80 -4.40 -10.40 -12.46
N ILE A 81 -3.18 -9.85 -12.55
CA ILE A 81 -2.83 -8.88 -13.61
C ILE A 81 -2.97 -9.50 -15.00
N LEU A 82 -2.51 -10.74 -15.18
CA LEU A 82 -2.57 -11.44 -16.46
C LEU A 82 -4.02 -11.74 -16.87
N GLU A 83 -4.85 -12.21 -15.95
CA GLU A 83 -6.26 -12.50 -16.18
C GLU A 83 -7.02 -11.23 -16.59
N LYS A 84 -6.83 -10.12 -15.85
CA LYS A 84 -7.50 -8.84 -16.16
C LYS A 84 -7.02 -8.17 -17.42
N SER A 85 -5.80 -8.45 -17.89
CA SER A 85 -5.25 -7.80 -19.08
C SER A 85 -5.95 -8.22 -20.38
N ILE A 86 -6.76 -9.29 -20.37
CA ILE A 86 -7.54 -9.90 -21.49
C ILE A 86 -6.67 -10.42 -22.64
N THR A 87 -5.62 -9.69 -22.99
CA THR A 87 -4.67 -9.97 -24.07
C THR A 87 -3.32 -10.38 -23.46
N PRO A 88 -2.53 -11.21 -24.15
CA PRO A 88 -1.22 -11.65 -23.66
C PRO A 88 -0.32 -10.47 -23.26
N ARG A 89 0.47 -10.65 -22.20
CA ARG A 89 1.39 -9.61 -21.71
C ARG A 89 2.82 -10.12 -21.65
N LYS A 90 3.72 -9.34 -22.26
CA LYS A 90 5.16 -9.58 -22.18
C LYS A 90 5.70 -9.15 -20.81
N LEU A 91 6.80 -9.77 -20.41
CA LEU A 91 7.51 -9.48 -19.16
C LEU A 91 7.75 -7.97 -18.89
N PRO A 92 8.14 -7.14 -19.88
CA PRO A 92 8.37 -5.71 -19.62
C PRO A 92 7.11 -4.95 -19.21
N PHE A 93 5.95 -5.30 -19.78
CA PHE A 93 4.68 -4.69 -19.39
C PHE A 93 4.31 -5.10 -17.96
N LEU A 94 4.40 -6.40 -17.65
CA LEU A 94 4.12 -6.91 -16.30
C LEU A 94 5.00 -6.21 -15.28
N HIS A 95 6.30 -6.12 -15.53
CA HIS A 95 7.23 -5.43 -14.64
C HIS A 95 6.85 -3.95 -14.45
N THR A 96 6.48 -3.27 -15.54
CA THR A 96 6.05 -1.86 -15.53
C THR A 96 4.81 -1.66 -14.67
N VAL A 97 3.80 -2.52 -14.81
CA VAL A 97 2.55 -2.46 -14.03
C VAL A 97 2.80 -2.79 -12.55
N LEU A 98 3.48 -3.91 -12.27
CA LEU A 98 3.74 -4.37 -10.90
C LEU A 98 4.60 -3.39 -10.12
N ALA A 99 5.62 -2.80 -10.78
CA ALA A 99 6.47 -1.77 -10.18
C ALA A 99 5.84 -0.36 -10.20
N GLY A 100 4.75 -0.17 -10.94
CA GLY A 100 4.01 1.08 -11.03
C GLY A 100 4.75 2.18 -11.81
N ARG A 101 5.48 1.80 -12.85
CA ARG A 101 6.13 2.76 -13.73
C ARG A 101 5.08 3.41 -14.62
N ARG A 102 4.87 4.72 -14.45
CA ARG A 102 3.85 5.52 -15.15
C ARG A 102 4.25 5.85 -16.60
N THR A 103 4.44 4.82 -17.41
CA THR A 103 4.63 5.01 -18.87
C THR A 103 3.29 5.24 -19.54
N GLY A 104 3.27 5.98 -20.66
CA GLY A 104 2.04 6.30 -21.37
C GLY A 104 1.18 5.08 -21.72
N GLN A 105 1.81 3.97 -22.14
CA GLN A 105 1.12 2.71 -22.44
C GLN A 105 0.61 2.01 -21.18
N ALA A 106 1.41 1.95 -20.11
CA ALA A 106 0.98 1.28 -18.88
C ALA A 106 -0.17 2.00 -18.21
N VAL A 107 -0.11 3.34 -18.11
CA VAL A 107 -1.19 4.17 -17.56
C VAL A 107 -2.47 3.98 -18.38
N GLN A 108 -2.37 4.04 -19.71
CA GLN A 108 -3.53 3.79 -20.58
C GLN A 108 -4.14 2.40 -20.35
N ASP A 109 -3.32 1.35 -20.41
CA ASP A 109 -3.81 -0.02 -20.38
C ASP A 109 -4.42 -0.36 -19.02
N ILE A 110 -3.84 0.10 -17.91
CA ILE A 110 -4.45 -0.16 -16.59
C ILE A 110 -5.84 0.48 -16.44
N HIS A 111 -6.09 1.62 -17.10
CA HIS A 111 -7.39 2.31 -17.07
C HIS A 111 -8.37 1.65 -18.04
N LEU A 112 -7.87 1.21 -19.21
CA LEU A 112 -8.64 0.45 -20.19
C LEU A 112 -9.19 -0.85 -19.57
N PHE A 113 -8.34 -1.59 -18.86
CA PHE A 113 -8.69 -2.87 -18.21
C PHE A 113 -9.24 -2.72 -16.78
N GLN A 114 -9.43 -1.49 -16.30
CA GLN A 114 -9.97 -1.21 -14.96
C GLN A 114 -9.20 -1.93 -13.83
N MET A 115 -7.86 -1.84 -13.88
CA MET A 115 -6.95 -2.45 -12.91
C MET A 115 -6.10 -1.40 -12.17
N GLN A 116 -6.59 -0.17 -12.05
CA GLN A 116 -5.90 0.93 -11.36
C GLN A 116 -5.59 0.57 -9.90
N HIS A 117 -6.51 -0.08 -9.21
CA HIS A 117 -6.31 -0.53 -7.83
C HIS A 117 -5.15 -1.52 -7.67
N LEU A 118 -4.79 -2.24 -8.74
CA LEU A 118 -3.70 -3.21 -8.76
C LEU A 118 -2.37 -2.62 -9.25
N PHE A 119 -2.29 -1.34 -9.58
CA PHE A 119 -1.07 -0.77 -10.15
C PHE A 119 0.01 -0.50 -9.09
N GLY A 120 1.24 -0.92 -9.36
CA GLY A 120 2.40 -0.45 -8.59
C GLY A 120 2.50 -0.93 -7.15
N LEU A 121 1.91 -2.08 -6.81
CA LEU A 121 1.95 -2.60 -5.45
C LEU A 121 3.31 -3.16 -5.03
N VAL A 122 4.28 -3.32 -5.95
CA VAL A 122 5.63 -3.84 -5.66
C VAL A 122 6.75 -3.03 -6.36
N PRO A 123 6.95 -1.75 -6.00
CA PRO A 123 7.85 -0.83 -6.73
C PRO A 123 9.32 -1.27 -6.77
N ASN A 124 9.76 -2.05 -5.77
CA ASN A 124 11.13 -2.55 -5.66
C ASN A 124 11.32 -3.95 -6.28
N LEU A 125 10.33 -4.45 -7.03
CA LEU A 125 10.42 -5.74 -7.70
C LEU A 125 11.55 -5.72 -8.74
N LYS A 126 12.55 -6.59 -8.58
CA LYS A 126 13.63 -6.74 -9.55
C LYS A 126 13.13 -7.51 -10.78
N ALA A 127 13.52 -7.07 -11.97
CA ALA A 127 13.13 -7.73 -13.23
C ALA A 127 13.58 -9.20 -13.26
N SER A 128 14.81 -9.50 -12.82
CA SER A 128 15.33 -10.87 -12.74
C SER A 128 14.57 -11.75 -11.74
N TYR A 129 14.06 -11.17 -10.66
CA TYR A 129 13.22 -11.92 -9.72
C TYR A 129 11.86 -12.22 -10.33
N LEU A 130 11.24 -11.26 -11.02
CA LEU A 130 9.99 -11.48 -11.76
C LEU A 130 10.16 -12.54 -12.85
N GLU A 131 11.25 -12.50 -13.62
CA GLU A 131 11.55 -13.48 -14.66
C GLU A 131 11.63 -14.90 -14.10
N LYS A 132 12.32 -15.07 -12.97
CA LYS A 132 12.39 -16.35 -12.26
C LYS A 132 11.00 -16.84 -11.86
N ARG A 133 10.17 -15.96 -11.29
CA ARG A 133 8.80 -16.29 -10.83
C ARG A 133 7.88 -16.67 -11.97
N ILE A 134 7.94 -15.95 -13.09
CA ILE A 134 7.20 -16.29 -14.31
C ILE A 134 7.63 -17.67 -14.84
N SER A 135 8.92 -17.96 -14.84
CA SER A 135 9.44 -19.27 -15.28
C SER A 135 8.94 -20.41 -14.39
N GLU A 136 8.90 -20.20 -13.08
CA GLU A 136 8.33 -21.15 -12.11
C GLU A 136 6.82 -21.37 -12.36
N LEU A 137 6.05 -20.31 -12.59
CA LEU A 137 4.62 -20.40 -12.89
C LEU A 137 4.33 -21.11 -14.21
N VAL A 138 5.16 -20.90 -15.24
CA VAL A 138 5.07 -21.64 -16.51
C VAL A 138 5.37 -23.12 -16.29
N HIS A 139 6.44 -23.44 -15.57
CA HIS A 139 6.81 -24.84 -15.28
C HIS A 139 5.73 -25.58 -14.48
N GLN A 140 5.02 -24.88 -13.60
CA GLN A 140 3.92 -25.43 -12.81
C GLN A 140 2.60 -25.53 -13.59
N GLY A 141 2.52 -24.99 -14.81
CA GLY A 141 1.30 -24.96 -15.61
C GLY A 141 0.26 -23.94 -15.12
N SER A 142 0.62 -23.01 -14.24
CA SER A 142 -0.31 -21.96 -13.76
C SER A 142 -0.53 -20.86 -14.81
N ILE A 143 0.49 -20.62 -15.65
CA ILE A 143 0.41 -19.69 -16.79
C ILE A 143 1.01 -20.33 -18.04
N LEU A 144 0.59 -19.88 -19.21
CA LEU A 144 1.15 -20.28 -20.49
C LEU A 144 2.04 -19.20 -21.08
N SER A 145 3.13 -19.63 -21.73
CA SER A 145 3.95 -18.79 -22.58
C SER A 145 3.46 -18.88 -24.03
N THR A 146 3.20 -17.74 -24.66
CA THR A 146 2.82 -17.61 -26.07
C THR A 146 3.81 -16.70 -26.80
N GLU A 147 3.77 -16.67 -28.13
CA GLU A 147 4.56 -15.72 -28.95
C GLU A 147 4.32 -14.24 -28.56
N ASN A 148 3.13 -13.92 -28.07
CA ASN A 148 2.70 -12.55 -27.76
C ASN A 148 2.85 -12.20 -26.27
N GLY A 149 3.29 -13.14 -25.43
CA GLY A 149 3.47 -12.96 -24.00
C GLY A 149 2.83 -14.07 -23.17
N TYR A 150 2.57 -13.78 -21.89
CA TYR A 150 1.99 -14.74 -20.96
C TYR A 150 0.47 -14.57 -20.83
N VAL A 151 -0.23 -15.68 -20.56
CA VAL A 151 -1.67 -15.74 -20.26
C VAL A 151 -1.93 -16.71 -19.10
N THR A 152 -2.99 -16.50 -18.34
CA THR A 152 -3.41 -17.46 -17.30
C THR A 152 -4.07 -18.69 -17.91
N GLN A 153 -3.93 -19.85 -17.26
CA GLN A 153 -4.66 -21.06 -17.63
C GLN A 153 -5.75 -21.36 -16.58
N GLY A 154 -7.02 -21.39 -17.03
CA GLY A 154 -8.19 -21.58 -16.16
C GLY A 154 -8.65 -20.32 -15.43
N GLN A 155 -9.85 -20.39 -14.85
CA GLN A 155 -10.30 -19.41 -13.85
C GLN A 155 -9.57 -19.71 -12.55
N LEU A 156 -8.41 -19.09 -12.33
CA LEU A 156 -8.01 -18.90 -10.94
C LEU A 156 -9.03 -17.96 -10.34
N VAL A 157 -9.83 -18.47 -9.40
CA VAL A 157 -10.70 -17.64 -8.55
C VAL A 157 -9.88 -16.44 -8.10
N ALA A 158 -10.41 -15.23 -8.23
CA ALA A 158 -9.78 -13.95 -7.92
C ALA A 158 -9.31 -13.84 -6.46
N MET A 159 -8.36 -14.67 -6.04
CA MET A 159 -7.92 -14.81 -4.65
C MET A 159 -7.33 -13.48 -4.21
N PHE A 160 -6.49 -12.86 -5.03
CA PHE A 160 -5.81 -11.63 -4.63
C PHE A 160 -6.76 -10.45 -4.38
N GLU A 161 -7.72 -10.19 -5.27
CA GLU A 161 -8.69 -9.10 -5.08
C GLU A 161 -9.68 -9.40 -3.94
N ASN A 162 -10.07 -10.66 -3.76
CA ASN A 162 -10.94 -11.07 -2.66
C ASN A 162 -10.22 -10.97 -1.30
N ASP A 163 -8.94 -11.30 -1.26
CA ASP A 163 -8.09 -11.16 -0.07
C ASP A 163 -7.84 -9.68 0.26
N TYR A 164 -7.75 -8.82 -0.77
CA TYR A 164 -7.36 -7.41 -0.62
C TYR A 164 -8.27 -6.45 -1.42
N PRO A 165 -9.56 -6.31 -1.05
CA PRO A 165 -10.56 -5.58 -1.83
C PRO A 165 -10.38 -4.05 -1.84
N ASN A 166 -9.50 -3.51 -0.99
CA ASN A 166 -9.34 -2.06 -0.79
C ASN A 166 -8.01 -1.51 -1.27
N PHE A 167 -7.29 -2.25 -2.12
CA PHE A 167 -6.14 -1.64 -2.78
C PHE A 167 -6.56 -0.45 -3.64
N GLN A 168 -5.70 0.55 -3.68
CA GLN A 168 -5.81 1.72 -4.55
C GLN A 168 -4.40 2.02 -5.08
N GLY A 169 -3.81 1.03 -5.74
CA GLY A 169 -2.43 1.02 -6.18
C GLY A 169 -2.04 2.27 -6.96
N PHE A 170 -2.79 2.64 -8.00
CA PHE A 170 -2.49 3.83 -8.80
C PHE A 170 -2.59 5.13 -7.99
N THR A 171 -3.64 5.28 -7.18
CA THR A 171 -3.87 6.50 -6.38
C THR A 171 -2.81 6.68 -5.30
N PHE A 172 -2.54 5.63 -4.51
CA PHE A 172 -1.66 5.73 -3.34
C PHE A 172 -0.24 5.28 -3.59
N GLN A 173 0.13 4.83 -4.79
CA GLN A 173 1.41 4.18 -5.11
C GLN A 173 2.60 4.65 -4.26
N GLY A 174 3.23 5.78 -4.59
CA GLY A 174 4.36 6.32 -3.85
C GLY A 174 3.99 6.83 -2.46
N GLN A 175 2.76 7.32 -2.31
CA GLN A 175 2.26 7.91 -1.07
C GLN A 175 2.18 6.89 0.07
N ALA A 176 1.73 5.65 -0.19
CA ALA A 176 1.61 4.58 0.79
C ALA A 176 2.98 4.16 1.34
N PHE A 177 3.96 3.95 0.45
CA PHE A 177 5.32 3.60 0.88
C PHE A 177 5.99 4.74 1.65
N ALA A 178 5.84 5.98 1.18
CA ALA A 178 6.40 7.15 1.83
C ALA A 178 5.74 7.42 3.18
N PHE A 179 4.41 7.37 3.27
CA PHE A 179 3.65 7.47 4.51
C PHE A 179 4.10 6.41 5.51
N PHE A 180 4.20 5.13 5.09
CA PHE A 180 4.60 4.08 6.02
C PHE A 180 6.05 4.23 6.49
N ALA A 181 6.95 4.76 5.65
CA ALA A 181 8.31 5.12 6.05
C ALA A 181 8.31 6.28 7.06
N HIS A 182 7.51 7.32 6.81
CA HIS A 182 7.32 8.42 7.76
C HIS A 182 6.76 7.91 9.09
N LEU A 183 5.72 7.08 9.07
CA LEU A 183 5.11 6.52 10.27
C LEU A 183 6.11 5.72 11.09
N ARG A 184 6.86 4.80 10.47
CA ARG A 184 7.85 3.99 11.19
C ARG A 184 8.92 4.85 11.86
N LEU A 185 9.41 5.88 11.17
CA LEU A 185 10.40 6.78 11.74
C LEU A 185 9.77 7.71 12.80
N ALA A 186 8.55 8.18 12.60
CA ALA A 186 7.81 8.99 13.58
C ALA A 186 7.63 8.22 14.88
N VAL A 187 7.18 6.97 14.83
CA VAL A 187 7.03 6.11 16.02
C VAL A 187 8.35 6.00 16.78
N GLN A 188 9.47 5.72 16.08
CA GLN A 188 10.78 5.63 16.70
C GLN A 188 11.21 6.95 17.35
N VAL A 189 11.06 8.08 16.65
CA VAL A 189 11.44 9.40 17.17
C VAL A 189 10.60 9.78 18.39
N VAL A 190 9.29 9.60 18.32
CA VAL A 190 8.36 9.94 19.40
C VAL A 190 8.60 9.06 20.63
N SER A 191 8.79 7.77 20.42
CA SER A 191 9.18 6.84 21.48
C SER A 191 10.49 7.27 22.15
N ASN A 192 11.55 7.52 21.38
CA ASN A 192 12.84 7.90 21.94
C ASN A 192 12.81 9.25 22.66
N ILE A 193 12.02 10.21 22.19
CA ILE A 193 11.78 11.47 22.92
C ILE A 193 11.14 11.18 24.28
N HIS A 194 10.16 10.28 24.34
CA HIS A 194 9.52 9.89 25.60
C HIS A 194 10.49 9.19 26.56
N HIS A 195 11.38 8.35 26.02
CA HIS A 195 12.43 7.66 26.77
C HIS A 195 13.63 8.54 27.14
N HIS A 196 13.65 9.82 26.74
CA HIS A 196 14.80 10.71 26.88
C HIS A 196 16.07 10.22 26.16
N GLU A 197 15.91 9.38 25.13
CA GLU A 197 16.98 8.82 24.32
C GLU A 197 17.28 9.72 23.11
N SER A 198 18.39 10.45 23.19
CA SER A 198 18.81 11.39 22.13
C SER A 198 19.74 10.76 21.09
N TYR A 199 20.36 9.62 21.41
CA TYR A 199 21.32 8.94 20.54
C TYR A 199 20.81 7.55 20.15
N TYR A 200 20.40 7.40 18.90
CA TYR A 200 19.93 6.13 18.35
C TYR A 200 20.17 6.07 16.84
N LEU A 201 20.18 4.86 16.30
CA LEU A 201 20.25 4.64 14.86
C LEU A 201 18.83 4.71 14.24
N PRO A 202 18.57 5.62 13.28
CA PRO A 202 17.28 5.68 12.62
C PRO A 202 16.93 4.40 11.87
N VAL A 203 15.72 3.89 12.05
CA VAL A 203 15.21 2.70 11.36
C VAL A 203 15.07 2.92 9.85
N ILE A 204 14.92 4.18 9.42
CA ILE A 204 14.93 4.59 8.01
C ILE A 204 16.18 5.42 7.71
N ARG A 205 16.98 4.96 6.73
CA ARG A 205 18.21 5.63 6.28
C ARG A 205 17.98 6.77 5.27
N ASP A 206 16.81 6.80 4.65
CA ASP A 206 16.47 7.82 3.66
C ASP A 206 16.51 9.23 4.28
N LYS A 207 17.37 10.09 3.74
CA LYS A 207 17.58 11.45 4.26
C LYS A 207 16.35 12.34 4.09
N LYS A 208 15.54 12.16 3.04
CA LYS A 208 14.30 12.94 2.83
C LYS A 208 13.28 12.60 3.90
N VAL A 209 13.09 11.30 4.19
CA VAL A 209 12.22 10.82 5.28
C VAL A 209 12.70 11.39 6.63
N GLN A 210 14.02 11.34 6.90
CA GLN A 210 14.57 11.90 8.14
C GLN A 210 14.36 13.42 8.26
N GLN A 211 14.56 14.17 7.17
CA GLN A 211 14.32 15.62 7.16
C GLN A 211 12.85 15.94 7.38
N PHE A 212 11.95 15.23 6.71
CA PHE A 212 10.51 15.36 6.89
C PHE A 212 10.13 15.16 8.36
N ILE A 213 10.56 14.06 8.99
CA ILE A 213 10.22 13.77 10.39
C ILE A 213 10.84 14.78 11.36
N LYS A 214 12.08 15.22 11.12
CA LYS A 214 12.69 16.29 11.94
C LYS A 214 11.87 17.58 11.90
N HIS A 215 11.39 17.97 10.72
CA HIS A 215 10.52 19.13 10.56
C HIS A 215 9.16 18.91 11.21
N TRP A 216 8.56 17.74 11.00
CA TRP A 216 7.27 17.35 11.55
C TRP A 216 7.24 17.41 13.09
N VAL A 217 8.25 16.84 13.77
CA VAL A 217 8.34 16.88 15.24
C VAL A 217 8.57 18.30 15.79
N LYS A 218 9.28 19.17 15.05
CA LYS A 218 9.61 20.53 15.50
C LYS A 218 8.36 21.38 15.76
N HIS A 219 7.26 21.13 15.05
CA HIS A 219 6.01 21.90 15.12
C HIS A 219 4.95 21.24 16.01
N ARG A 220 5.34 20.26 16.82
CA ARG A 220 4.42 19.47 17.67
C ARG A 220 4.70 19.74 19.15
N ASP A 221 3.63 19.72 19.95
CA ASP A 221 3.77 19.64 21.41
C ASP A 221 4.29 18.25 21.81
N LYS A 222 5.55 18.19 22.21
CA LYS A 222 6.25 16.96 22.56
C LYS A 222 5.67 16.28 23.81
N SER A 223 5.02 17.03 24.69
CA SER A 223 4.54 16.51 25.98
C SER A 223 3.40 15.50 25.81
N ASN A 224 2.57 15.66 24.76
CA ASN A 224 1.41 14.80 24.51
C ASN A 224 1.53 13.96 23.23
N LEU A 225 2.55 14.21 22.39
CA LEU A 225 2.70 13.57 21.08
C LEU A 225 2.72 12.04 21.15
N ALA A 226 3.37 11.45 22.17
CA ALA A 226 3.41 10.01 22.36
C ALA A 226 2.02 9.41 22.60
N ASN A 227 1.22 10.03 23.48
CA ASN A 227 -0.14 9.57 23.77
C ASN A 227 -1.07 9.74 22.57
N GLN A 228 -0.96 10.85 21.83
CA GLN A 228 -1.77 11.09 20.64
C GLN A 228 -1.46 10.08 19.52
N LEU A 229 -0.18 9.86 19.22
CA LEU A 229 0.24 8.89 18.21
C LEU A 229 -0.13 7.46 18.63
N TYR A 230 0.08 7.10 19.90
CA TYR A 230 -0.38 5.83 20.45
C TYR A 230 -1.88 5.64 20.28
N GLY A 231 -2.68 6.65 20.64
CA GLY A 231 -4.14 6.62 20.54
C GLY A 231 -4.63 6.37 19.12
N GLU A 232 -4.07 7.07 18.13
CA GLU A 232 -4.41 6.85 16.72
C GLU A 232 -3.95 5.49 16.20
N LEU A 233 -2.78 5.00 16.62
CA LEU A 233 -2.32 3.66 16.24
C LEU A 233 -3.22 2.54 16.78
N VAL A 234 -3.66 2.65 18.03
CA VAL A 234 -4.64 1.71 18.62
C VAL A 234 -5.99 1.85 17.91
N ALA A 235 -6.43 3.07 17.63
CA ALA A 235 -7.66 3.32 16.89
C ALA A 235 -7.61 2.72 15.48
N TRP A 236 -6.48 2.76 14.78
CA TRP A 236 -6.30 2.11 13.48
C TRP A 236 -6.57 0.60 13.59
N MET A 237 -5.91 -0.07 14.53
CA MET A 237 -6.05 -1.53 14.71
C MET A 237 -7.50 -1.93 15.03
N ASN A 238 -8.18 -1.15 15.87
CA ASN A 238 -9.53 -1.46 16.34
C ASN A 238 -10.62 -1.04 15.34
N LYS A 239 -10.63 0.24 14.91
CA LYS A 239 -11.69 0.78 14.03
C LYS A 239 -11.68 0.14 12.66
N LEU A 240 -10.50 -0.20 12.13
CA LEU A 240 -10.39 -0.88 10.84
C LEU A 240 -10.42 -2.41 11.01
N ALA A 241 -10.51 -2.96 12.22
CA ALA A 241 -10.50 -4.40 12.45
C ALA A 241 -9.37 -5.10 11.67
N VAL A 242 -8.14 -4.59 11.85
CA VAL A 242 -6.94 -5.10 11.17
C VAL A 242 -6.81 -6.59 11.43
N ALA A 243 -6.75 -7.43 10.39
CA ALA A 243 -6.82 -8.89 10.58
C ALA A 243 -5.55 -9.47 11.23
N ARG A 244 -4.37 -8.97 10.83
CA ARG A 244 -3.06 -9.44 11.34
C ARG A 244 -2.23 -8.28 11.91
N PRO A 245 -2.66 -7.68 13.04
CA PRO A 245 -2.06 -6.46 13.59
C PRO A 245 -0.60 -6.66 13.99
N ALA A 246 -0.22 -7.88 14.38
CA ALA A 246 1.17 -8.22 14.67
C ALA A 246 2.12 -7.91 13.50
N PHE A 247 1.66 -8.08 12.25
CA PHE A 247 2.49 -7.82 11.07
C PHE A 247 2.83 -6.34 10.89
N LEU A 248 2.02 -5.44 11.45
CA LEU A 248 2.25 -4.00 11.47
C LEU A 248 3.03 -3.58 12.70
N VAL A 249 2.49 -3.93 13.86
CA VAL A 249 2.93 -3.45 15.18
C VAL A 249 4.38 -3.85 15.42
N GLU A 250 4.75 -5.08 15.09
CA GLU A 250 6.10 -5.59 15.28
C GLU A 250 7.17 -4.96 14.39
N ARG A 251 6.79 -4.10 13.43
CA ARG A 251 7.72 -3.38 12.55
C ARG A 251 8.15 -2.02 13.10
N PHE A 252 7.55 -1.59 14.20
CA PHE A 252 7.87 -0.34 14.86
C PHE A 252 9.05 -0.53 15.82
N SER A 253 9.97 0.43 15.79
CA SER A 253 11.10 0.51 16.72
C SER A 253 10.89 1.66 17.69
N GLY A 254 11.47 1.59 18.87
CA GLY A 254 11.37 2.64 19.89
C GLY A 254 11.99 2.21 21.23
N GLY A 255 12.63 3.15 21.93
CA GLY A 255 13.48 2.86 23.07
C GLY A 255 14.56 1.86 22.68
N GLU A 256 14.65 0.77 23.46
CA GLU A 256 15.55 -0.36 23.19
C GLU A 256 14.96 -1.38 22.21
N LEU A 257 13.70 -1.24 21.79
CA LEU A 257 13.03 -2.20 20.92
C LEU A 257 13.36 -1.96 19.45
N MET A 258 13.90 -3.00 18.80
CA MET A 258 14.12 -3.03 17.36
C MET A 258 12.96 -3.74 16.67
N GLY A 259 12.26 -3.02 15.79
CA GLY A 259 11.21 -3.60 14.96
C GLY A 259 11.75 -4.61 13.96
N TYR A 260 10.94 -5.64 13.68
CA TYR A 260 11.28 -6.74 12.80
C TYR A 260 11.17 -6.38 11.31
N THR A 261 11.95 -7.07 10.48
CA THR A 261 11.78 -7.06 9.01
C THR A 261 10.60 -7.93 8.57
N THR A 262 10.17 -7.76 7.33
CA THR A 262 9.13 -8.61 6.72
C THR A 262 9.51 -10.09 6.77
N GLU A 263 10.78 -10.43 6.50
CA GLU A 263 11.29 -11.81 6.55
C GLU A 263 11.31 -12.37 7.97
N GLN A 264 11.65 -11.55 8.97
CA GLN A 264 11.65 -11.97 10.37
C GLN A 264 10.22 -12.23 10.88
N ILE A 265 9.26 -11.37 10.51
CA ILE A 265 7.84 -11.60 10.81
C ILE A 265 7.35 -12.87 10.11
N ALA A 266 7.64 -13.03 8.82
CA ALA A 266 7.25 -14.23 8.07
C ALA A 266 7.82 -15.51 8.68
N SER A 267 9.09 -15.49 9.10
CA SER A 267 9.73 -16.62 9.77
C SER A 267 9.11 -16.91 11.14
N LYS A 268 8.86 -15.87 11.94
CA LYS A 268 8.26 -15.97 13.27
C LYS A 268 6.85 -16.56 13.24
N TYR A 269 6.03 -16.14 12.28
CA TYR A 269 4.64 -16.60 12.13
C TYR A 269 4.48 -17.77 11.15
N GLN A 270 5.59 -18.30 10.61
CA GLN A 270 5.60 -19.43 9.67
C GLN A 270 4.70 -19.24 8.43
N VAL A 271 4.66 -18.01 7.90
CA VAL A 271 3.94 -17.64 6.67
C VAL A 271 4.94 -17.23 5.56
N GLU A 272 4.48 -17.06 4.33
CA GLU A 272 5.34 -16.56 3.26
C GLU A 272 5.56 -15.05 3.38
N LYS A 273 6.73 -14.58 2.93
CA LYS A 273 7.09 -13.15 3.02
C LYS A 273 6.09 -12.25 2.29
N TRP A 274 5.52 -12.73 1.19
CA TRP A 274 4.59 -11.96 0.37
C TRP A 274 3.21 -11.88 1.03
N ASP A 275 2.80 -12.86 1.85
CA ASP A 275 1.61 -12.71 2.70
C ASP A 275 1.78 -11.54 3.67
N VAL A 276 2.91 -11.46 4.37
CA VAL A 276 3.20 -10.34 5.29
C VAL A 276 3.27 -9.01 4.55
N TYR A 277 3.92 -9.00 3.38
CA TYR A 277 4.07 -7.78 2.57
C TYR A 277 2.73 -7.19 2.15
N PHE A 278 1.87 -8.01 1.52
CA PHE A 278 0.61 -7.52 0.98
C PHE A 278 -0.40 -7.20 2.07
N GLU A 279 -0.43 -7.96 3.17
CA GLU A 279 -1.26 -7.65 4.34
C GLU A 279 -0.92 -6.27 4.92
N VAL A 280 0.37 -5.99 5.15
CA VAL A 280 0.79 -4.68 5.66
C VAL A 280 0.47 -3.57 4.67
N LEU A 281 0.75 -3.78 3.38
CA LEU A 281 0.46 -2.78 2.36
C LEU A 281 -1.05 -2.51 2.26
N HIS A 282 -1.88 -3.54 2.32
CA HIS A 282 -3.34 -3.42 2.25
C HIS A 282 -3.88 -2.62 3.43
N GLU A 283 -3.40 -2.88 4.64
CA GLU A 283 -3.83 -2.14 5.82
C GLU A 283 -3.36 -0.67 5.81
N VAL A 284 -2.19 -0.39 5.22
CA VAL A 284 -1.75 0.99 4.98
C VAL A 284 -2.68 1.69 3.98
N HIS A 285 -3.11 1.02 2.91
CA HIS A 285 -4.08 1.56 1.98
C HIS A 285 -5.43 1.82 2.65
N ARG A 286 -5.92 0.88 3.48
CA ARG A 286 -7.17 1.05 4.24
C ARG A 286 -7.13 2.26 5.16
N LEU A 287 -6.00 2.48 5.84
CA LEU A 287 -5.79 3.66 6.67
C LEU A 287 -5.78 4.94 5.84
N LEU A 288 -5.10 4.98 4.69
CA LEU A 288 -5.11 6.14 3.79
C LEU A 288 -6.52 6.48 3.29
N ILE A 289 -7.34 5.47 2.96
CA ILE A 289 -8.76 5.66 2.61
C ILE A 289 -9.52 6.29 3.79
N ALA A 290 -9.34 5.75 5.00
CA ALA A 290 -10.00 6.28 6.19
C ALA A 290 -9.60 7.73 6.49
N MET A 291 -8.31 8.07 6.37
CA MET A 291 -7.79 9.42 6.54
C MET A 291 -8.32 10.38 5.47
N LYS A 292 -8.42 9.95 4.21
CA LYS A 292 -8.99 10.78 3.14
C LYS A 292 -10.48 11.04 3.33
N LYS A 293 -11.22 10.07 3.90
CA LYS A 293 -12.65 10.21 4.18
C LYS A 293 -12.91 11.15 5.36
N ASN A 294 -12.19 10.97 6.47
CA ASN A 294 -12.39 11.70 7.73
C ASN A 294 -11.04 12.16 8.30
N PRO A 295 -10.37 13.19 7.74
CA PRO A 295 -9.03 13.59 8.17
C PRO A 295 -8.96 14.04 9.64
N GLU A 296 -10.05 14.64 10.15
CA GLU A 296 -10.17 15.10 11.54
C GLU A 296 -10.13 13.96 12.58
N GLU A 297 -10.41 12.70 12.17
CA GLU A 297 -10.29 11.54 13.06
C GLU A 297 -8.84 11.07 13.24
N TRP A 298 -7.92 11.53 12.38
CA TRP A 298 -6.55 11.06 12.30
C TRP A 298 -5.52 12.21 12.23
N PRO A 299 -5.60 13.25 13.08
CA PRO A 299 -4.79 14.46 12.93
C PRO A 299 -3.28 14.24 13.01
N ILE A 300 -2.81 13.22 13.72
CA ILE A 300 -1.39 12.84 13.77
C ILE A 300 -1.02 12.00 12.54
N LEU A 301 -1.75 10.93 12.24
CA LEU A 301 -1.43 10.04 11.12
C LEU A 301 -1.58 10.75 9.77
N ALA A 302 -2.64 11.53 9.56
CA ALA A 302 -2.88 12.28 8.32
C ALA A 302 -1.74 13.27 8.03
N SER A 303 -1.16 13.87 9.06
CA SER A 303 -0.03 14.80 8.90
C SER A 303 1.30 14.15 8.52
N LEU A 304 1.40 12.81 8.58
CA LEU A 304 2.56 12.05 8.12
C LEU A 304 2.44 11.67 6.64
N VAL A 305 1.26 11.88 6.04
CA VAL A 305 1.01 11.61 4.62
C VAL A 305 1.69 12.70 3.79
N PRO A 306 2.55 12.35 2.83
CA PRO A 306 3.13 13.34 1.92
C PRO A 306 2.09 13.86 0.92
N ASP A 307 2.31 15.06 0.41
CA ASP A 307 1.44 15.76 -0.57
C ASP A 307 1.06 14.87 -1.77
N GLU A 308 -0.19 14.97 -2.23
CA GLU A 308 -0.75 14.23 -3.36
C GLU A 308 -0.03 14.55 -4.69
N LEU A 309 0.55 15.74 -4.86
CA LEU A 309 1.35 16.11 -6.05
C LEU A 309 2.57 15.19 -6.26
N ASN A 310 2.99 14.45 -5.22
CA ASN A 310 4.03 13.42 -5.33
C ASN A 310 3.60 12.19 -6.13
N GLY A 311 2.32 12.09 -6.53
CA GLY A 311 1.82 11.02 -7.39
C GLY A 311 2.28 11.12 -8.85
N LEU A 312 2.64 12.32 -9.32
CA LEU A 312 3.16 12.53 -10.67
C LEU A 312 4.65 12.18 -10.77
N THR A 313 5.07 11.70 -11.94
CA THR A 313 6.48 11.66 -12.29
C THR A 313 7.06 13.07 -12.28
N SER A 314 8.36 13.20 -11.97
CA SER A 314 9.03 14.50 -11.97
C SER A 314 8.93 15.23 -13.31
N SER A 315 8.93 14.48 -14.42
CA SER A 315 8.79 15.05 -15.76
C SER A 315 7.35 15.51 -16.07
N ALA A 316 6.34 14.73 -15.67
CA ALA A 316 4.94 15.15 -15.80
C ALA A 316 4.65 16.36 -14.92
N MET A 317 5.17 16.39 -13.67
CA MET A 317 5.03 17.55 -12.79
C MET A 317 5.63 18.82 -13.37
N GLN A 318 6.82 18.74 -13.99
CA GLN A 318 7.43 19.88 -14.69
C GLN A 318 6.56 20.37 -15.86
N THR A 319 5.93 19.46 -16.58
CA THR A 319 4.97 19.80 -17.66
C THR A 319 3.72 20.46 -17.08
N TYR A 320 3.19 19.93 -15.98
CA TYR A 320 2.00 20.45 -15.31
C TYR A 320 2.22 21.86 -14.77
N VAL A 321 3.38 22.14 -14.17
CA VAL A 321 3.72 23.48 -13.67
C VAL A 321 3.74 24.52 -14.80
N LEU A 322 4.34 24.20 -15.96
CA LEU A 322 4.34 25.11 -17.10
C LEU A 322 2.91 25.37 -17.62
N TRP A 323 2.11 24.32 -17.71
CA TRP A 323 0.71 24.41 -18.12
C TRP A 323 -0.13 25.27 -17.17
N GLN A 324 0.01 25.05 -15.85
CA GLN A 324 -0.67 25.85 -14.82
C GLN A 324 -0.23 27.32 -14.83
N ASN A 325 0.98 27.62 -15.30
CA ASN A 325 1.47 28.98 -15.50
C ASN A 325 1.04 29.62 -16.84
N GLY A 326 0.12 28.99 -17.57
CA GLY A 326 -0.48 29.54 -18.80
C GLY A 326 0.32 29.30 -20.08
N ALA A 327 1.33 28.42 -20.07
CA ALA A 327 2.04 28.04 -21.29
C ALA A 327 1.15 27.15 -22.18
N ASP A 328 1.13 27.41 -23.48
CA ASP A 328 0.49 26.52 -24.46
C ASP A 328 1.35 25.28 -24.77
N LEU A 329 0.80 24.33 -25.54
CA LEU A 329 1.47 23.07 -25.86
C LEU A 329 2.80 23.29 -26.60
N GLU A 330 2.85 24.25 -27.53
CA GLU A 330 3.99 24.52 -28.39
C GLU A 330 5.12 25.21 -27.61
N ALA A 331 4.77 26.08 -26.66
CA ALA A 331 5.70 26.68 -25.70
C ALA A 331 6.26 25.59 -24.77
N ILE A 332 5.41 24.70 -24.24
CA ILE A 332 5.85 23.59 -23.40
C ILE A 332 6.82 22.68 -24.17
N GLU A 333 6.51 22.29 -25.40
CA GLU A 333 7.42 21.47 -26.24
C GLU A 333 8.79 22.14 -26.41
N ARG A 334 8.82 23.44 -26.70
CA ARG A 334 10.07 24.21 -26.85
C ARG A 334 10.85 24.35 -25.54
N ILE A 335 10.19 24.73 -24.44
CA ILE A 335 10.83 24.93 -23.13
C ILE A 335 11.38 23.61 -22.60
N ARG A 336 10.63 22.52 -22.77
CA ARG A 336 11.01 21.18 -22.32
C ARG A 336 12.00 20.50 -23.25
N ASN A 337 12.08 20.93 -24.51
CA ASN A 337 12.81 20.25 -25.58
C ASN A 337 12.43 18.76 -25.69
N LEU A 338 11.13 18.48 -25.71
CA LEU A 338 10.57 17.12 -25.79
C LEU A 338 9.64 17.01 -26.99
N LYS A 339 9.51 15.79 -27.54
CA LYS A 339 8.55 15.51 -28.61
C LYS A 339 7.11 15.71 -28.12
N LYS A 340 6.22 16.20 -28.99
CA LYS A 340 4.77 16.28 -28.75
C LYS A 340 4.18 15.01 -28.13
N SER A 341 4.56 13.84 -28.65
CA SER A 341 4.10 12.54 -28.13
C SER A 341 4.46 12.31 -26.65
N THR A 342 5.63 12.77 -26.22
CA THR A 342 6.07 12.68 -24.83
C THR A 342 5.33 13.66 -23.93
N ILE A 343 5.06 14.87 -24.42
CA ILE A 343 4.23 15.85 -23.71
C ILE A 343 2.78 15.34 -23.58
N HIS A 344 2.23 14.72 -24.62
CA HIS A 344 0.93 14.04 -24.57
C HIS A 344 0.91 12.92 -23.51
N ASP A 345 1.95 12.10 -23.42
CA ASP A 345 2.06 11.07 -22.37
C ASP A 345 2.03 11.69 -20.96
N HIS A 346 2.69 12.84 -20.75
CA HIS A 346 2.62 13.55 -19.48
C HIS A 346 1.20 14.03 -19.17
N PHE A 347 0.47 14.59 -20.14
CA PHE A 347 -0.91 15.02 -19.91
C PHE A 347 -1.88 13.88 -19.64
N VAL A 348 -1.67 12.72 -20.27
CA VAL A 348 -2.40 11.48 -19.93
C VAL A 348 -2.12 11.06 -18.49
N GLU A 349 -0.86 11.09 -18.05
CA GLU A 349 -0.49 10.82 -16.65
C GLU A 349 -1.11 11.85 -15.68
N ILE A 350 -1.06 13.14 -16.03
CA ILE A 350 -1.64 14.23 -15.25
C ILE A 350 -3.13 13.99 -15.06
N ARG A 351 -3.88 13.78 -16.14
CA ARG A 351 -5.33 13.54 -16.07
C ARG A 351 -5.68 12.28 -15.28
N ALA A 352 -4.89 11.21 -15.45
CA ALA A 352 -5.08 9.97 -14.69
C ALA A 352 -4.89 10.16 -13.17
N THR A 353 -4.00 11.08 -12.77
CA THR A 353 -3.60 11.27 -11.37
C THR A 353 -4.42 12.36 -10.69
N LEU A 354 -4.59 13.49 -11.38
CA LEU A 354 -5.31 14.67 -10.93
C LEU A 354 -6.60 14.74 -11.74
N LYS A 355 -7.66 14.10 -11.22
CA LYS A 355 -8.94 13.95 -11.93
C LYS A 355 -9.56 15.28 -12.37
N GLU A 356 -9.38 16.34 -11.59
CA GLU A 356 -9.92 17.67 -11.89
C GLU A 356 -8.97 18.53 -12.74
N ALA A 357 -7.80 18.01 -13.11
CA ALA A 357 -6.86 18.78 -13.92
C ALA A 357 -7.44 19.05 -15.31
N ASN A 358 -7.52 20.33 -15.66
CA ASN A 358 -7.74 20.76 -17.03
C ASN A 358 -6.47 20.46 -17.84
N VAL A 359 -6.61 19.79 -18.98
CA VAL A 359 -5.52 19.37 -19.86
C VAL A 359 -5.85 19.73 -21.31
N PRO A 360 -4.86 20.02 -22.16
CA PRO A 360 -5.12 20.45 -23.53
C PRO A 360 -5.81 19.35 -24.33
N TYR A 361 -6.84 19.75 -25.08
CA TYR A 361 -7.67 18.90 -25.97
C TYR A 361 -8.43 17.77 -25.25
N LEU A 362 -8.79 17.95 -23.97
CA LEU A 362 -9.70 17.04 -23.28
C LEU A 362 -11.04 16.94 -24.04
N PRO A 363 -11.55 15.74 -24.36
CA PRO A 363 -12.86 15.59 -24.99
C PRO A 363 -13.99 16.13 -24.11
N GLU A 364 -15.14 16.42 -24.73
CA GLU A 364 -16.33 16.82 -24.00
C GLU A 364 -16.77 15.75 -23.00
N GLU A 365 -17.31 16.20 -21.87
CA GLU A 365 -17.72 15.32 -20.77
C GLU A 365 -18.73 14.25 -21.22
N THR A 366 -19.66 14.58 -22.13
CA THR A 366 -20.64 13.63 -22.70
C THR A 366 -19.97 12.47 -23.44
N ILE A 367 -18.89 12.75 -24.17
CA ILE A 367 -18.10 11.74 -24.89
C ILE A 367 -17.32 10.89 -23.90
N ILE A 368 -16.69 11.53 -22.89
CA ILE A 368 -15.99 10.83 -21.81
C ILE A 368 -16.95 9.85 -21.13
N GLN A 369 -18.13 10.32 -20.69
CA GLN A 369 -19.16 9.50 -20.06
C GLN A 369 -19.59 8.31 -20.93
N THR A 370 -19.73 8.51 -22.24
CA THR A 370 -20.06 7.42 -23.17
C THR A 370 -18.93 6.39 -23.27
N ILE A 371 -17.67 6.83 -23.35
CA ILE A 371 -16.51 5.93 -23.42
C ILE A 371 -16.37 5.12 -22.12
N ILE A 372 -16.59 5.72 -20.96
CA ILE A 372 -16.38 5.07 -19.66
C ILE A 372 -17.51 4.14 -19.23
N THR A 373 -18.71 4.24 -19.83
CA THR A 373 -19.83 3.31 -19.55
C THR A 373 -19.66 1.96 -20.25
N LYS A 374 -18.91 1.93 -21.35
CA LYS A 374 -18.63 0.71 -22.13
C LYS A 374 -17.37 -0.03 -21.65
N LYS A 375 -17.29 -1.32 -21.97
CA LYS A 375 -16.08 -2.12 -21.81
C LYS A 375 -15.36 -2.17 -23.14
N TRP A 376 -14.08 -1.83 -23.13
CA TRP A 376 -13.22 -1.79 -24.30
C TRP A 376 -12.01 -2.68 -24.04
N ASN A 377 -11.63 -3.46 -25.04
CA ASN A 377 -10.43 -4.28 -24.96
C ASN A 377 -9.25 -3.56 -25.61
N LEU A 378 -9.52 -2.71 -26.62
CA LEU A 378 -8.49 -2.07 -27.43
C LEU A 378 -8.89 -0.65 -27.83
N LEU A 379 -7.92 0.28 -27.87
CA LEU A 379 -8.19 1.67 -28.28
C LEU A 379 -8.73 1.80 -29.70
N ARG A 380 -8.39 0.86 -30.59
CA ARG A 380 -8.91 0.86 -31.97
C ARG A 380 -10.42 0.67 -32.03
N GLU A 381 -11.01 0.00 -31.04
CA GLU A 381 -12.46 -0.18 -30.94
C GLU A 381 -13.13 1.16 -30.59
N ILE A 382 -12.53 1.91 -29.66
CA ILE A 382 -12.97 3.27 -29.34
C ILE A 382 -12.81 4.18 -30.57
N LYS A 383 -11.68 4.12 -31.26
CA LYS A 383 -11.44 4.93 -32.48
C LYS A 383 -12.44 4.62 -33.61
N ALA A 384 -12.90 3.38 -33.71
CA ALA A 384 -13.91 2.99 -34.70
C ALA A 384 -15.29 3.58 -34.38
N GLU A 385 -15.64 3.69 -33.09
CA GLU A 385 -16.92 4.29 -32.67
C GLU A 385 -16.87 5.83 -32.61
N PHE A 386 -15.70 6.39 -32.31
CA PHE A 386 -15.46 7.84 -32.20
C PHE A 386 -14.40 8.29 -33.22
N PRO A 387 -14.73 8.32 -34.53
CA PRO A 387 -13.76 8.59 -35.60
C PRO A 387 -13.19 10.01 -35.55
N ASP A 388 -13.87 10.95 -34.91
CA ASP A 388 -13.41 12.35 -34.80
C ASP A 388 -12.31 12.55 -33.75
N LEU A 389 -12.20 11.64 -32.78
CA LEU A 389 -11.17 11.72 -31.74
C LEU A 389 -9.83 11.16 -32.23
N ASP A 390 -8.74 11.87 -32.01
CA ASP A 390 -7.41 11.28 -32.17
C ASP A 390 -7.06 10.31 -31.02
N TYR A 391 -5.97 9.55 -31.17
CA TYR A 391 -5.55 8.60 -30.14
C TYR A 391 -5.15 9.27 -28.81
N TYR A 392 -4.70 10.52 -28.82
CA TYR A 392 -4.37 11.24 -27.59
C TYR A 392 -5.66 11.58 -26.82
N GLN A 393 -6.67 12.10 -27.52
CA GLN A 393 -8.00 12.39 -26.98
C GLN A 393 -8.68 11.15 -26.44
N ILE A 394 -8.61 10.03 -27.17
CA ILE A 394 -9.11 8.73 -26.70
C ILE A 394 -8.42 8.32 -25.40
N ARG A 395 -7.09 8.47 -25.32
CA ARG A 395 -6.34 8.14 -24.09
C ARG A 395 -6.76 9.02 -22.92
N LEU A 396 -6.94 10.32 -23.13
CA LEU A 396 -7.46 11.23 -22.10
C LEU A 396 -8.84 10.81 -21.60
N ALA A 397 -9.75 10.44 -22.50
CA ALA A 397 -11.07 9.94 -22.12
C ALA A 397 -10.99 8.62 -21.33
N VAL A 398 -10.16 7.68 -21.77
CA VAL A 398 -9.96 6.39 -21.09
C VAL A 398 -9.43 6.58 -19.67
N VAL A 399 -8.44 7.44 -19.47
CA VAL A 399 -7.88 7.67 -18.12
C VAL A 399 -8.74 8.55 -17.23
N SER A 400 -9.71 9.26 -17.81
CA SER A 400 -10.73 10.00 -17.03
C SER A 400 -11.78 9.08 -16.41
N ARG A 401 -11.75 7.78 -16.71
CA ARG A 401 -12.61 6.77 -16.09
C ARG A 401 -12.38 6.71 -14.59
N GLU A 402 -13.44 6.94 -13.83
CA GLU A 402 -13.42 6.62 -12.40
C GLU A 402 -13.27 5.11 -12.23
N GLY A 403 -12.19 4.69 -11.55
CA GLY A 403 -12.20 3.37 -10.92
C GLY A 403 -13.36 3.37 -9.94
N LYS A 404 -14.35 2.47 -10.14
CA LYS A 404 -15.46 2.31 -9.19
C LYS A 404 -14.85 2.15 -7.78
N GLN A 405 -15.22 3.05 -6.88
CA GLN A 405 -14.82 3.02 -5.47
C GLN A 405 -15.48 1.87 -4.73
#